data_AF-A0A6V7L8P4-F1
#
_entry.id   AF-A0A6V7L8P4-F1
#
_cell.length_a   1.000
_cell.length_b   1.000
_cell.length_c   1.000
_cell.angle_alpha   90.00
_cell.angle_beta   90.00
_cell.angle_gamma   90.00
#
_symmetry.space_group_name_H-M   'P 1'
#
loop_
_entity.id
_entity.type
_entity.pdbx_description
1 polymer ?
#
loop_
_entity_poly.entity_id
_entity_poly.type
_entity_poly.pdbx_seq_one_letter_code
_entity_poly.pdbx_strand_id
1 'polypeptide(L)' 'LIPKEFNSYGARRGNDAVMMRGTFANIRLVNKFVAKPGPRTIHIPTNEE' A
#
# COMPACT_ATOMS: atom_id res chain seq x y z
N LEU A 1 0.06 -18.08 -5.33
CA LEU A 1 0.35 -18.17 -3.88
C LEU A 1 -0.97 -18.05 -3.15
N ILE A 2 -1.28 -18.97 -2.23
CA ILE A 2 -2.42 -18.83 -1.32
C ILE A 2 -2.05 -17.83 -0.19
N PRO A 3 -3.02 -17.18 0.50
CA PRO A 3 -2.70 -16.17 1.52
C PRO A 3 -1.71 -16.62 2.60
N LYS A 4 -1.72 -17.92 2.93
CA LYS A 4 -0.79 -18.54 3.88
C LYS A 4 0.68 -18.48 3.42
N GLU A 5 0.94 -18.32 2.12
CA GLU A 5 2.28 -18.34 1.52
C GLU A 5 2.90 -16.95 1.28
N PHE A 6 2.16 -15.86 1.55
CA PHE A 6 2.66 -14.51 1.26
C PHE A 6 3.89 -14.13 2.11
N ASN A 7 3.98 -14.64 3.34
CA ASN A 7 5.00 -14.26 4.33
C ASN A 7 4.92 -12.74 4.65
N SER A 8 5.85 -12.23 5.47
CA SER A 8 5.96 -10.81 5.78
C SER A 8 6.58 -10.01 4.63
N TYR A 9 6.28 -8.70 4.55
CA TYR A 9 6.96 -7.79 3.62
C TYR A 9 8.49 -7.78 3.82
N GLY A 10 8.96 -7.88 5.07
CA GLY A 10 10.40 -7.94 5.38
C GLY A 10 11.11 -9.16 4.80
N ALA A 11 10.43 -10.31 4.71
CA ALA A 11 10.95 -11.51 4.06
C ALA A 11 11.03 -11.37 2.52
N ARG A 12 10.31 -10.40 1.94
CA ARG A 12 10.24 -10.14 0.50
C ARG A 12 11.09 -8.95 0.03
N ARG A 13 11.98 -8.42 0.90
CA ARG A 13 12.79 -7.21 0.61
C ARG A 13 13.66 -7.29 -0.65
N GLY A 14 14.02 -8.50 -1.11
CA GLY A 14 14.76 -8.70 -2.36
C GLY A 14 13.91 -8.71 -3.63
N ASN A 15 12.58 -8.57 -3.51
CA ASN A 15 11.64 -8.50 -4.62
C ASN A 15 11.05 -7.08 -4.71
N ASP A 16 11.53 -6.31 -5.67
CA ASP A 16 11.15 -4.90 -5.87
C ASP A 16 9.66 -4.75 -6.18
N ALA A 17 9.07 -5.64 -6.99
CA ALA A 17 7.66 -5.59 -7.35
C ALA A 17 6.73 -5.72 -6.12
N VAL A 18 7.12 -6.51 -5.11
CA VAL A 18 6.41 -6.60 -3.83
C VAL A 18 6.63 -5.33 -3.00
N MET A 19 7.85 -4.80 -2.97
CA MET A 19 8.18 -3.64 -2.15
C MET A 19 7.55 -2.34 -2.67
N MET A 20 7.46 -2.15 -3.98
CA MET A 20 6.73 -1.00 -4.56
C MET A 20 5.26 -1.03 -4.17
N ARG A 21 4.61 -2.21 -4.23
CA ARG A 21 3.20 -2.38 -3.82
C ARG A 21 3.00 -2.21 -2.31
N GLY A 22 4.02 -2.47 -1.50
CA GLY A 22 4.00 -2.25 -0.05
C GLY A 22 4.26 -0.79 0.35
N THR A 23 4.74 0.05 -0.56
CA THR A 23 5.06 1.45 -0.26
C THR A 23 3.77 2.24 -0.05
N PHE A 24 3.69 2.99 1.04
CA PHE A 24 2.46 3.68 1.50
C PHE A 24 1.26 2.75 1.76
N ALA A 25 1.44 1.43 1.80
CA ALA A 25 0.38 0.45 2.06
C ALA A 25 0.04 0.27 3.55
N ASN A 26 0.55 1.13 4.43
CA ASN A 26 0.28 1.04 5.87
C ASN A 26 -1.18 1.40 6.17
N ILE A 27 -1.89 0.51 6.86
CA ILE A 27 -3.30 0.69 7.24
C ILE A 27 -3.55 1.94 8.11
N ARG A 28 -2.51 2.48 8.76
CA ARG A 28 -2.56 3.68 9.60
C ARG A 28 -1.97 4.91 8.91
N LEU A 29 -1.72 4.86 7.61
CA LEU A 29 -1.25 6.04 6.87
C LEU A 29 -2.28 7.18 7.00
N VAL A 30 -1.80 8.37 7.38
CA VAL A 30 -2.63 9.58 7.42
C VAL A 30 -2.27 10.42 6.21
N ASN A 31 -3.11 10.35 5.18
CA ASN A 31 -2.98 11.16 3.99
C ASN A 31 -3.84 12.42 4.13
N LYS A 32 -3.24 13.61 3.97
CA LYS A 32 -3.96 14.89 4.06
C LYS A 32 -4.96 15.13 2.93
N PHE A 33 -4.86 14.37 1.84
CA PHE A 33 -5.81 14.42 0.73
C PHE A 33 -7.07 13.59 0.99
N VAL A 34 -7.08 12.71 2.00
CA VAL A 34 -8.18 11.78 2.27
C VAL A 34 -8.67 11.97 3.70
N ALA A 35 -9.99 12.00 3.91
CA ALA A 35 -10.56 12.27 5.24
C ALA A 35 -10.33 11.12 6.24
N LYS A 36 -10.18 9.88 5.76
CA LYS A 36 -10.04 8.68 6.60
C LYS A 36 -8.59 8.18 6.62
N PRO A 37 -8.06 7.74 7.77
CA PRO A 37 -6.80 7.02 7.82
C PRO A 37 -6.86 5.76 6.97
N GLY A 38 -5.82 5.53 6.17
CA GLY A 38 -5.73 4.37 5.30
C GLY A 38 -4.70 4.55 4.18
N PRO A 39 -4.32 3.45 3.51
CA PRO A 39 -3.33 3.44 2.45
C PRO A 39 -3.97 3.84 1.11
N ARG A 40 -4.52 5.05 1.04
CA ARG A 40 -5.24 5.56 -0.15
C ARG A 40 -4.87 6.99 -0.45
N THR A 41 -5.06 7.38 -1.70
CA THR A 41 -4.83 8.73 -2.19
C THR A 41 -5.73 9.00 -3.38
N ILE A 42 -6.02 10.28 -3.62
CA ILE A 42 -6.82 10.70 -4.76
C ILE A 42 -5.93 10.73 -6.01
N HIS A 43 -6.37 10.10 -7.09
CA HIS A 43 -5.81 10.27 -8.43
C HIS A 43 -6.32 11.57 -9.04
N ILE A 44 -5.52 12.64 -8.93
CA ILE A 44 -5.90 14.02 -9.28
C ILE A 44 -6.56 14.16 -10.68
N PRO A 45 -6.07 13.49 -11.75
CA PRO A 45 -6.69 13.62 -13.06
C PRO A 45 -8.12 13.07 -13.16
N THR A 46 -8.45 12.01 -12.42
CA THR A 46 -9.80 11.38 -12.45
C THR A 46 -10.63 11.66 -11.21
N ASN A 47 -10.04 12.26 -10.17
CA ASN A 47 -10.61 12.45 -8.83
C ASN A 47 -11.13 11.15 -8.18
N GLU A 48 -10.54 10.01 -8.54
CA GLU A 48 -10.84 8.71 -7.93
C GLU A 48 -9.99 8.52 -6.66
N GLU A 49 -10.58 7.99 -5.60
CA GLU A 49 -9.94 7.69 -4.29
C GLU A 49 -9.61 6.20 -4.12
#